data_AF-A0A559SLY4-F1
#
_entry.id   AF-A0A559SLY4-F1
#
_cell.length_a   1.000
_cell.length_b   1.000
_cell.length_c   1.000
_cell.angle_alpha   90.00
_cell.angle_beta   90.00
_cell.angle_gamma   90.00
#
_symmetry.space_group_name_H-M   'P 1'
#
loop_
_entity.id
_entity.type
_entity.pdbx_description
1 polymer ?
#
loop_
_entity_poly.entity_id
_entity_poly.type
_entity_poly.pdbx_seq_one_letter_code
_entity_poly.pdbx_strand_id
1 'polypeptide(L)'
;MNRFLKSGMSLAAVVLALAAAAPVADAQQYGRRQRDVVMVTPDGAIIDYIPPGADVYYSRDRNGNRVLLDGYGNVVATEMRGSGYYPRPPAREAHNDDPYDPDNSYGSTRYVERGAVTGSIPRDAEIQRDPLYDQPYPDANGESYPQSEDYASIEPDQPFPGDMEQRPPSEPVITLKGKSKPEIVAIQVFLDRAGVSPGVIDGHMGSNVTKAIYAYEQMTGEKLDPNNTEAILEQLRLSGGLPVTSYTITPADAAGPYVAAIPEDYSQKALLPSMAYTSTTEMLAERFHMDEGFLKEMNPGADFTVPGTIIKVVNAGQAKTGTVAKILADKAKKQVFAYDAAGNLVAAYPASIGSSDTPSPSGLVNVERVALNPGYTYNPKINFQQGANDRILNIPPGPNGPVGTVWIALSRPTYGIHGTPEPSKIGRTQSHGCIRLTNWDATELAKMVKPGVTVEFVD
;
A
#
# COMPACT_ATOMS: atom_id res chain seq x y z
N MET A 1 31.93 17.62 71.06
CA MET A 1 31.32 18.75 71.81
C MET A 1 30.41 19.47 70.84
N ASN A 2 29.09 19.66 70.94
CA ASN A 2 27.99 19.37 71.88
C ASN A 2 26.73 19.22 70.97
N ARG A 3 25.94 18.15 71.05
CA ARG A 3 24.69 17.98 71.85
C ARG A 3 23.56 18.97 71.46
N PHE A 4 22.45 18.52 70.85
CA PHE A 4 21.27 17.75 71.36
C PHE A 4 20.16 18.62 71.99
N LEU A 5 18.92 18.12 71.82
CA LEU A 5 17.60 18.43 72.46
C LEU A 5 16.61 19.27 71.62
N LYS A 6 15.48 18.70 71.13
CA LYS A 6 14.23 18.22 71.82
C LYS A 6 13.38 19.42 72.31
N SER A 7 12.05 19.50 72.30
CA SER A 7 10.90 18.65 71.92
C SER A 7 9.62 19.45 72.27
N GLY A 8 8.47 19.09 71.69
CA GLY A 8 7.14 19.13 72.32
C GLY A 8 6.28 20.37 72.03
N MET A 9 5.11 20.24 71.36
CA MET A 9 3.80 19.80 71.91
C MET A 9 3.28 20.75 72.99
N SER A 10 2.04 21.27 73.00
CA SER A 10 0.78 20.74 72.46
C SER A 10 -0.37 21.74 72.69
N LEU A 11 -1.53 21.40 72.11
CA LEU A 11 -2.92 21.78 72.43
C LEU A 11 -3.42 23.17 72.00
N ALA A 12 -4.67 23.39 71.56
CA ALA A 12 -5.72 22.60 70.90
C ALA A 12 -6.92 23.56 70.77
N ALA A 13 -7.63 23.54 69.65
CA ALA A 13 -9.08 23.77 69.64
C ALA A 13 -9.67 23.16 68.37
N VAL A 14 -10.49 22.13 68.62
CA VAL A 14 -11.30 21.35 67.69
C VAL A 14 -12.62 22.07 67.50
N VAL A 15 -13.13 22.20 66.27
CA VAL A 15 -14.56 22.03 65.99
C VAL A 15 -14.72 21.28 64.67
N LEU A 16 -15.33 20.10 64.80
CA LEU A 16 -15.83 19.21 63.77
C LEU A 16 -17.23 19.66 63.33
N ALA A 17 -17.56 19.56 62.03
CA ALA A 17 -18.94 19.31 61.60
C ALA A 17 -18.96 18.61 60.23
N LEU A 18 -19.34 17.32 60.26
CA LEU A 18 -19.82 16.55 59.11
C LEU A 18 -21.27 16.95 58.77
N ALA A 19 -21.63 16.89 57.48
CA ALA A 19 -22.98 16.51 57.06
C ALA A 19 -22.98 16.00 55.60
N ALA A 20 -23.92 15.09 55.34
CA ALA A 20 -23.97 14.11 54.27
C ALA A 20 -24.55 14.61 52.93
N ALA A 21 -24.51 13.71 51.95
CA ALA A 21 -24.85 13.88 50.55
C ALA A 21 -26.36 13.84 50.19
N ALA A 22 -26.61 14.27 48.94
CA ALA A 22 -27.73 13.99 48.03
C ALA A 22 -29.00 14.88 48.14
N PRO A 23 -29.88 14.87 47.12
CA PRO A 23 -29.76 15.61 45.85
C PRO A 23 -30.90 16.63 45.71
N VAL A 24 -30.74 17.66 44.87
CA VAL A 24 -31.86 18.57 44.55
C VAL A 24 -32.19 18.43 43.06
N ALA A 25 -33.32 17.77 42.82
CA ALA A 25 -34.04 17.77 41.56
C ALA A 25 -35.16 18.82 41.59
N ASP A 26 -35.52 19.29 40.39
CA ASP A 26 -36.75 20.01 40.00
C ASP A 26 -36.90 21.49 40.46
N ALA A 27 -37.39 22.44 39.64
CA ALA A 27 -38.28 22.34 38.48
C ALA A 27 -38.22 23.59 37.56
N GLN A 28 -38.31 23.34 36.26
CA GLN A 28 -39.22 23.94 35.25
C GLN A 28 -39.18 25.46 34.93
N GLN A 29 -39.01 25.84 33.64
CA GLN A 29 -40.13 25.88 32.66
C GLN A 29 -39.83 26.80 31.45
N TYR A 30 -39.27 26.25 30.37
CA TYR A 30 -39.57 26.60 28.97
C TYR A 30 -39.34 25.28 28.21
N GLY A 31 -40.26 24.65 27.50
CA GLY A 31 -41.42 25.16 26.81
C GLY A 31 -41.43 24.60 25.38
N ARG A 32 -41.69 23.29 25.26
CA ARG A 32 -42.23 22.57 24.08
C ARG A 32 -41.42 22.51 22.75
N ARG A 33 -41.19 21.24 22.36
CA ARG A 33 -41.05 20.65 21.00
C ARG A 33 -39.72 20.85 20.26
N GLN A 34 -38.83 19.85 20.32
CA GLN A 34 -37.81 19.60 19.28
C GLN A 34 -37.33 18.14 19.43
N ARG A 35 -37.95 17.21 18.70
CA ARG A 35 -37.36 16.39 17.62
C ARG A 35 -36.18 15.52 18.10
N ASP A 36 -36.36 14.20 18.07
CA ASP A 36 -35.31 13.17 18.19
C ASP A 36 -34.22 13.39 17.12
N VAL A 37 -33.30 14.32 17.33
CA VAL A 37 -32.19 14.56 16.40
C VAL A 37 -30.86 14.71 17.13
N VAL A 38 -29.82 14.06 16.60
CA VAL A 38 -28.44 14.08 17.08
C VAL A 38 -27.52 14.60 15.97
N MET A 39 -26.48 15.35 16.32
CA MET A 39 -25.47 15.76 15.34
C MET A 39 -24.37 14.71 15.29
N VAL A 40 -24.15 14.14 14.11
CA VAL A 40 -23.20 13.05 13.89
C VAL A 40 -22.09 13.55 12.98
N THR A 41 -20.86 13.44 13.46
CA THR A 41 -19.64 13.78 12.72
C THR A 41 -19.34 12.75 11.61
N PRO A 42 -18.52 13.07 10.59
CA PRO A 42 -18.17 12.11 9.53
C PRO A 42 -17.53 10.80 10.02
N ASP A 43 -16.83 10.82 11.15
CA ASP A 43 -16.23 9.67 11.84
C ASP A 43 -17.22 8.93 12.76
N GLY A 44 -18.47 9.40 12.83
CA GLY A 44 -19.58 8.73 13.50
C GLY A 44 -19.76 9.08 14.98
N ALA A 45 -18.98 10.00 15.53
CA ALA A 45 -19.16 10.48 16.90
C ALA A 45 -20.38 11.42 16.99
N ILE A 46 -21.16 11.29 18.08
CA ILE A 46 -22.23 12.25 18.39
C ILE A 46 -21.59 13.48 19.05
N ILE A 47 -21.91 14.66 18.54
CA ILE A 47 -21.59 15.93 19.20
C ILE A 47 -22.89 16.54 19.74
N ASP A 48 -22.85 16.97 21.00
CA ASP A 48 -23.94 17.63 21.71
C ASP A 48 -23.69 19.15 21.84
N TYR A 49 -22.54 19.65 21.37
CA TYR A 49 -22.23 21.08 21.32
C TYR A 49 -21.40 21.45 20.08
N ILE A 50 -21.47 22.73 19.67
CA ILE A 50 -20.60 23.34 18.66
C ILE A 50 -19.57 24.20 19.41
N PRO A 51 -18.25 24.03 19.20
CA PRO A 51 -17.24 24.81 19.89
C PRO A 51 -17.39 26.32 19.59
N PRO A 52 -17.37 27.21 20.60
CA PRO A 52 -17.37 28.65 20.35
C PRO A 52 -16.07 29.06 19.63
N GLY A 53 -16.17 29.70 18.47
CA GLY A 53 -15.03 30.27 17.73
C GLY A 53 -14.62 29.53 16.46
N ALA A 54 -15.30 28.43 16.09
CA ALA A 54 -15.20 27.89 14.74
C ALA A 54 -16.21 28.60 13.83
N ASP A 55 -15.76 29.16 12.70
CA ASP A 55 -16.64 29.68 11.65
C ASP A 55 -17.40 28.50 11.03
N VAL A 56 -18.50 28.10 11.67
CA VAL A 56 -19.40 27.07 11.19
C VAL A 56 -20.77 27.66 10.88
N TYR A 57 -21.31 27.29 9.73
CA TYR A 57 -22.63 27.72 9.30
C TYR A 57 -23.53 26.52 9.00
N TYR A 58 -24.82 26.71 9.27
CA TYR A 58 -25.81 25.69 9.02
C TYR A 58 -26.24 25.69 7.56
N SER A 59 -26.22 24.51 6.95
CA SER A 59 -26.84 24.26 5.66
C SER A 59 -27.86 23.12 5.77
N ARG A 60 -28.50 22.74 4.65
CA ARG A 60 -29.32 21.54 4.55
C ARG A 60 -28.76 20.60 3.49
N ASP A 61 -28.70 19.33 3.80
CA ASP A 61 -28.39 18.29 2.81
C ASP A 61 -29.58 18.08 1.85
N ARG A 62 -29.37 17.22 0.84
CA ARG A 62 -30.41 16.89 -0.16
C ARG A 62 -31.62 16.16 0.43
N ASN A 63 -31.47 15.60 1.63
CA ASN A 63 -32.53 14.88 2.36
C ASN A 63 -33.28 15.82 3.32
N GLY A 64 -32.92 17.12 3.34
CA GLY A 64 -33.52 18.14 4.19
C GLY A 64 -32.98 18.16 5.63
N ASN A 65 -32.00 17.32 5.96
CA ASN A 65 -31.34 17.30 7.25
C ASN A 65 -30.43 18.51 7.40
N ARG A 66 -30.27 19.02 8.62
CA ARG A 66 -29.37 20.13 8.88
C ARG A 66 -27.93 19.62 8.90
N VAL A 67 -27.01 20.33 8.26
CA VAL A 67 -25.57 20.02 8.31
C VAL A 67 -24.79 21.23 8.81
N LEU A 68 -23.74 20.96 9.57
CA LEU A 68 -22.74 21.93 9.99
C LEU A 68 -21.60 21.89 8.99
N LEU A 69 -21.28 23.04 8.40
CA LEU A 69 -20.16 23.20 7.48
C LEU A 69 -19.09 24.08 8.13
N ASP A 70 -17.82 23.81 7.87
CA ASP A 70 -16.71 24.71 8.20
C ASP A 70 -16.55 25.83 7.15
N GLY A 71 -15.67 26.81 7.41
CA GLY A 71 -15.36 27.92 6.49
C GLY A 71 -14.78 27.51 5.13
N TYR A 72 -14.45 26.23 4.92
CA TYR A 72 -13.97 25.65 3.65
C TYR A 72 -15.05 24.82 2.94
N GLY A 73 -16.25 24.71 3.53
CA GLY A 73 -17.39 23.97 2.97
C GLY A 73 -17.41 22.48 3.30
N ASN A 74 -16.56 21.98 4.20
CA ASN A 74 -16.57 20.57 4.61
C ASN A 74 -17.64 20.32 5.67
N VAL A 75 -18.24 19.12 5.66
CA VAL A 75 -19.23 18.72 6.67
C VAL A 75 -18.54 18.38 7.98
N VAL A 76 -18.84 19.15 9.03
CA VAL A 76 -18.40 18.93 10.40
C VAL A 76 -19.34 17.96 11.12
N ALA A 77 -20.65 18.08 10.90
CA ALA A 77 -21.64 17.13 11.42
C ALA A 77 -22.98 17.22 10.69
N THR A 78 -23.76 16.14 10.70
CA THR A 78 -25.10 16.06 10.11
C THR A 78 -26.14 15.74 11.18
N GLU A 79 -27.26 16.45 11.14
CA GLU A 79 -28.43 16.21 11.99
C GLU A 79 -29.11 14.90 11.53
N MET A 80 -29.09 13.88 12.37
CA MET A 80 -29.71 12.58 12.10
C MET A 80 -30.84 12.33 13.09
N ARG A 81 -31.89 11.63 12.67
CA ARG A 81 -32.96 11.23 13.59
C ARG A 81 -32.46 10.18 14.57
N GLY A 82 -32.67 10.40 15.87
CA GLY A 82 -32.20 9.50 16.94
C GLY A 82 -32.68 8.06 16.81
N SER A 83 -33.86 7.83 16.22
CA SER A 83 -34.42 6.49 15.99
C SER A 83 -33.68 5.66 14.93
N GLY A 84 -32.74 6.24 14.17
CA GLY A 84 -31.96 5.57 13.12
C GLY A 84 -30.46 5.52 13.39
N TYR A 85 -30.00 6.00 14.55
CA TYR A 85 -28.58 6.02 14.91
C TYR A 85 -28.28 4.91 15.93
N TYR A 86 -27.46 3.93 15.53
CA TYR A 86 -26.95 2.87 16.41
C TYR A 86 -25.47 3.15 16.75
N PRO A 87 -25.14 3.61 17.98
CA PRO A 87 -23.75 3.74 18.40
C PRO A 87 -23.10 2.36 18.50
N ARG A 88 -21.83 2.25 18.09
CA ARG A 88 -21.01 1.06 18.38
C ARG A 88 -20.77 0.98 19.91
N PRO A 89 -21.12 -0.12 20.59
CA PRO A 89 -20.98 -0.21 22.05
C PRO A 89 -19.53 -0.51 22.48
N PRO A 90 -19.08 -0.05 23.67
CA PRO A 90 -17.84 -0.49 24.30
C PRO A 90 -18.00 -1.84 25.03
N ALA A 91 -16.93 -2.65 25.05
CA ALA A 91 -16.77 -3.89 25.84
C ALA A 91 -16.68 -3.58 27.36
N ARG A 92 -17.11 -4.37 28.37
CA ARG A 92 -17.42 -5.81 28.60
C ARG A 92 -18.08 -5.95 30.00
N GLU A 93 -18.89 -6.98 30.27
CA GLU A 93 -18.78 -7.89 31.45
C GLU A 93 -19.96 -8.91 31.50
N ALA A 94 -19.82 -9.94 32.35
CA ALA A 94 -20.35 -11.30 32.21
C ALA A 94 -21.77 -11.57 32.77
N HIS A 95 -22.27 -12.75 32.36
CA HIS A 95 -23.28 -13.62 32.97
C HIS A 95 -24.78 -13.49 32.62
N ASN A 96 -25.30 -14.68 32.25
CA ASN A 96 -26.62 -15.29 32.51
C ASN A 96 -27.79 -15.13 31.52
N ASP A 97 -28.20 -16.33 31.08
CA ASP A 97 -29.55 -16.87 30.85
C ASP A 97 -30.35 -16.57 29.54
N ASP A 98 -30.51 -17.68 28.81
CA ASP A 98 -31.54 -18.20 27.88
C ASP A 98 -33.01 -17.73 28.14
N PRO A 99 -34.08 -18.14 27.40
CA PRO A 99 -34.32 -18.54 25.99
C PRO A 99 -35.59 -17.88 25.32
N TYR A 100 -35.82 -18.14 24.02
CA TYR A 100 -37.13 -18.12 23.28
C TYR A 100 -37.85 -16.77 22.98
N ASP A 101 -38.05 -16.43 21.70
CA ASP A 101 -39.30 -16.71 20.92
C ASP A 101 -39.19 -16.17 19.47
N PRO A 102 -39.85 -16.80 18.47
CA PRO A 102 -39.62 -16.63 17.04
C PRO A 102 -40.71 -15.79 16.34
N ASP A 103 -40.53 -15.67 15.02
CA ASP A 103 -41.57 -15.44 14.01
C ASP A 103 -42.03 -13.98 13.79
N ASN A 104 -41.68 -13.41 12.63
CA ASN A 104 -42.72 -12.82 11.81
C ASN A 104 -42.36 -12.74 10.33
N SER A 105 -43.34 -13.12 9.53
CA SER A 105 -43.25 -13.45 8.12
C SER A 105 -44.32 -12.69 7.33
N TYR A 106 -43.98 -12.34 6.09
CA TYR A 106 -44.82 -11.85 4.96
C TYR A 106 -45.47 -10.46 4.99
N GLY A 107 -45.26 -9.73 3.88
CA GLY A 107 -46.09 -8.58 3.48
C GLY A 107 -45.56 -7.83 2.25
N SER A 108 -45.90 -8.30 1.06
CA SER A 108 -45.58 -7.68 -0.24
C SER A 108 -46.32 -6.36 -0.50
N THR A 109 -45.69 -5.39 -1.19
CA THR A 109 -46.39 -4.57 -2.20
C THR A 109 -45.43 -4.13 -3.31
N ARG A 110 -45.97 -4.18 -4.53
CA ARG A 110 -45.34 -4.02 -5.86
C ARG A 110 -45.44 -2.58 -6.37
N TYR A 111 -44.38 -2.17 -7.10
CA TYR A 111 -44.27 -1.22 -8.22
C TYR A 111 -44.88 0.20 -8.12
N VAL A 112 -44.04 1.25 -8.31
CA VAL A 112 -44.05 2.11 -9.52
C VAL A 112 -42.64 2.66 -9.78
N GLU A 113 -42.19 2.46 -11.01
CA GLU A 113 -40.99 2.99 -11.66
C GLU A 113 -41.14 4.49 -11.97
N ARG A 114 -40.12 5.31 -11.69
CA ARG A 114 -39.93 6.59 -12.38
C ARG A 114 -38.50 6.66 -12.90
N GLY A 115 -38.36 6.39 -14.20
CA GLY A 115 -37.11 6.55 -14.92
C GLY A 115 -36.78 8.02 -15.21
N ALA A 116 -35.46 8.23 -15.25
CA ALA A 116 -34.71 8.94 -16.28
C ALA A 116 -34.42 10.47 -16.15
N VAL A 117 -33.14 10.76 -16.46
CA VAL A 117 -32.57 11.90 -17.20
C VAL A 117 -31.70 12.91 -16.41
N THR A 118 -30.38 12.69 -16.57
CA THR A 118 -29.23 13.58 -16.89
C THR A 118 -29.14 15.04 -16.42
N GLY A 119 -27.91 15.47 -16.09
CA GLY A 119 -27.44 16.86 -16.16
C GLY A 119 -26.05 17.01 -15.52
N SER A 120 -24.93 16.80 -16.23
CA SER A 120 -24.12 17.81 -16.93
C SER A 120 -24.04 19.17 -16.23
N ILE A 121 -22.82 19.54 -15.82
CA ILE A 121 -22.46 20.91 -15.41
C ILE A 121 -22.30 21.76 -16.70
N PRO A 122 -22.92 22.94 -16.79
CA PRO A 122 -22.74 23.84 -17.93
C PRO A 122 -21.36 24.50 -17.88
N ARG A 123 -20.65 24.48 -19.02
CA ARG A 123 -19.52 25.39 -19.30
C ARG A 123 -19.89 26.21 -20.52
N ASP A 124 -20.24 27.47 -20.30
CA ASP A 124 -20.22 28.48 -21.35
C ASP A 124 -18.77 28.92 -21.56
N ALA A 125 -18.09 28.27 -22.50
CA ALA A 125 -16.90 28.81 -23.15
C ALA A 125 -16.82 28.20 -24.55
N GLU A 126 -16.87 29.06 -25.56
CA GLU A 126 -16.74 28.71 -26.97
C GLU A 126 -15.32 28.13 -27.20
N ILE A 127 -15.22 26.81 -27.44
CA ILE A 127 -13.94 26.17 -27.74
C ILE A 127 -13.67 26.36 -29.23
N GLN A 128 -12.84 27.35 -29.55
CA GLN A 128 -12.23 27.46 -30.86
C GLN A 128 -11.15 26.38 -31.00
N ARG A 129 -11.37 25.42 -31.90
CA ARG A 129 -10.41 24.36 -32.22
C ARG A 129 -9.62 24.78 -33.45
N ASP A 130 -8.38 25.22 -33.26
CA ASP A 130 -7.43 25.34 -34.36
C ASP A 130 -6.90 23.95 -34.74
N PRO A 131 -6.84 23.58 -36.04
CA PRO A 131 -6.19 22.36 -36.47
C PRO A 131 -4.67 22.47 -36.24
N LEU A 132 -4.10 21.53 -35.50
CA LEU A 132 -2.65 21.40 -35.43
C LEU A 132 -2.14 20.81 -36.75
N TYR A 133 -1.38 21.65 -37.44
CA TYR A 133 -0.67 21.45 -38.69
C TYR A 133 -0.16 20.02 -38.98
N ASP A 134 -0.39 19.59 -40.22
CA ASP A 134 0.38 18.58 -40.94
C ASP A 134 1.89 18.87 -40.83
N GLN A 135 2.66 17.96 -40.24
CA GLN A 135 4.06 17.77 -40.62
C GLN A 135 4.33 16.30 -40.95
N PRO A 136 4.99 16.03 -42.09
CA PRO A 136 5.09 14.70 -42.69
C PRO A 136 6.05 13.77 -41.94
N TYR A 137 5.69 12.49 -41.90
CA TYR A 137 6.52 11.37 -41.46
C TYR A 137 7.76 11.22 -42.35
N PRO A 138 8.94 10.86 -41.80
CA PRO A 138 10.06 10.39 -42.61
C PRO A 138 9.73 9.03 -43.23
N ASP A 139 10.11 8.89 -44.49
CA ASP A 139 9.67 7.89 -45.47
C ASP A 139 9.62 6.42 -45.01
N ALA A 140 8.55 5.79 -45.49
CA ALA A 140 8.37 4.36 -45.58
C ALA A 140 9.30 3.75 -46.64
N ASN A 141 10.35 3.07 -46.19
CA ASN A 141 11.05 2.06 -46.99
C ASN A 141 10.75 0.66 -46.42
N GLY A 142 9.56 0.17 -46.74
CA GLY A 142 9.34 -1.15 -47.36
C GLY A 142 10.08 -2.40 -46.89
N GLU A 143 10.24 -2.66 -45.58
CA GLU A 143 10.55 -4.00 -45.11
C GLU A 143 9.32 -4.64 -44.43
N SER A 144 8.71 -5.55 -45.17
CA SER A 144 7.60 -6.40 -44.76
C SER A 144 8.08 -7.44 -43.74
N TYR A 145 7.63 -7.33 -42.48
CA TYR A 145 7.70 -8.44 -41.54
C TYR A 145 6.50 -9.38 -41.75
N PRO A 146 6.70 -10.71 -41.88
CA PRO A 146 5.59 -11.63 -42.09
C PRO A 146 4.71 -11.72 -40.85
N GLN A 147 3.39 -11.74 -41.07
CA GLN A 147 2.41 -12.28 -40.14
C GLN A 147 2.78 -13.73 -39.79
N SER A 148 3.06 -14.01 -38.52
CA SER A 148 2.92 -15.34 -37.96
C SER A 148 2.15 -15.23 -36.64
N GLU A 149 0.90 -15.69 -36.68
CA GLU A 149 0.25 -16.25 -35.50
C GLU A 149 1.12 -17.42 -35.04
N ASP A 150 1.60 -17.42 -33.79
CA ASP A 150 1.69 -18.61 -32.96
C ASP A 150 2.22 -18.26 -31.56
N TYR A 151 1.51 -18.79 -30.56
CA TYR A 151 1.80 -18.68 -29.14
C TYR A 151 3.01 -19.54 -28.78
N ALA A 152 4.01 -18.99 -28.09
CA ALA A 152 5.09 -19.80 -27.53
C ALA A 152 4.62 -20.56 -26.27
N SER A 153 3.98 -21.69 -26.52
CA SER A 153 4.02 -22.86 -25.64
C SER A 153 5.41 -23.47 -25.73
N ILE A 154 5.95 -23.91 -24.59
CA ILE A 154 7.25 -24.60 -24.49
C ILE A 154 7.16 -25.94 -25.23
N GLU A 155 8.13 -26.23 -26.11
CA GLU A 155 8.53 -27.61 -26.43
C GLU A 155 9.88 -27.93 -25.77
N PRO A 156 10.01 -29.08 -25.08
CA PRO A 156 11.27 -29.55 -24.52
C PRO A 156 12.07 -30.27 -25.60
N ASP A 157 13.40 -30.10 -25.58
CA ASP A 157 14.39 -30.78 -26.43
C ASP A 157 14.61 -30.22 -27.85
N GLN A 158 15.39 -29.13 -27.97
CA GLN A 158 16.40 -29.01 -29.05
C GLN A 158 17.72 -28.36 -28.56
N PRO A 159 18.89 -28.86 -29.01
CA PRO A 159 20.20 -28.48 -28.48
C PRO A 159 20.71 -27.13 -29.02
N PHE A 160 21.31 -26.35 -28.13
CA PHE A 160 21.94 -25.05 -28.42
C PHE A 160 23.18 -25.19 -29.32
N PRO A 161 23.30 -24.42 -30.43
CA PRO A 161 24.60 -24.16 -31.06
C PRO A 161 25.37 -23.16 -30.20
N GLY A 162 26.59 -23.55 -29.83
CA GLY A 162 27.49 -22.77 -28.97
C GLY A 162 27.97 -21.48 -29.63
N ASP A 163 27.91 -20.40 -28.87
CA ASP A 163 29.10 -19.74 -28.32
C ASP A 163 28.65 -18.87 -27.15
N MET A 164 28.90 -19.35 -25.92
CA MET A 164 28.63 -18.58 -24.71
C MET A 164 29.70 -17.50 -24.59
N GLU A 165 29.34 -16.24 -24.85
CA GLU A 165 30.05 -15.10 -24.28
C GLU A 165 30.19 -15.29 -22.77
N GLN A 166 31.39 -15.02 -22.26
CA GLN A 166 31.77 -15.32 -20.89
C GLN A 166 30.79 -14.68 -19.91
N ARG A 167 30.10 -15.55 -19.15
CA ARG A 167 29.30 -15.19 -17.98
C ARG A 167 30.14 -14.24 -17.10
N PRO A 168 29.63 -13.08 -16.67
CA PRO A 168 30.33 -12.27 -15.68
C PRO A 168 30.68 -13.15 -14.47
N PRO A 169 31.82 -12.90 -13.80
CA PRO A 169 32.30 -13.76 -12.73
C PRO A 169 31.17 -14.02 -11.75
N SER A 170 30.78 -15.29 -11.61
CA SER A 170 29.66 -15.69 -10.76
C SER A 170 29.92 -15.14 -9.37
N GLU A 171 29.05 -14.25 -8.90
CA GLU A 171 29.08 -13.78 -7.52
C GLU A 171 29.22 -15.00 -6.60
N PRO A 172 30.13 -14.97 -5.61
CA PRO A 172 30.35 -16.13 -4.76
C PRO A 172 29.01 -16.57 -4.14
N VAL A 173 28.68 -17.86 -4.26
CA VAL A 173 27.43 -18.38 -3.69
C VAL A 173 27.58 -18.34 -2.17
N ILE A 174 26.75 -17.53 -1.51
CA ILE A 174 26.67 -17.51 -0.05
C ILE A 174 26.20 -18.90 0.40
N THR A 175 27.11 -19.64 1.04
CA THR A 175 26.80 -20.97 1.57
C THR A 175 26.22 -20.83 2.98
N LEU A 176 24.93 -21.11 3.13
CA LEU A 176 24.29 -21.24 4.44
C LEU A 176 24.60 -22.60 5.06
N LYS A 177 24.93 -22.59 6.35
CA LYS A 177 25.13 -23.80 7.14
C LYS A 177 23.87 -24.11 7.95
N GLY A 178 22.99 -24.93 7.40
CA GLY A 178 21.87 -25.54 8.15
C GLY A 178 20.92 -24.57 8.82
N LYS A 179 20.67 -23.39 8.23
CA LYS A 179 19.79 -22.36 8.80
C LYS A 179 18.33 -22.82 8.80
N SER A 180 17.66 -22.59 9.92
CA SER A 180 16.21 -22.75 10.03
C SER A 180 15.45 -21.61 9.35
N LYS A 181 14.19 -21.85 8.98
CA LYS A 181 13.32 -20.83 8.36
C LYS A 181 13.22 -19.54 9.19
N PRO A 182 13.05 -19.57 10.53
CA PRO A 182 13.03 -18.35 11.35
C PRO A 182 14.35 -17.56 11.31
N GLU A 183 15.51 -18.24 11.21
CA GLU A 183 16.80 -17.55 11.08
C GLU A 183 16.93 -16.88 9.71
N ILE A 184 16.40 -17.48 8.65
CA ILE A 184 16.36 -16.85 7.32
C ILE A 184 15.43 -15.63 7.33
N VAL A 185 14.27 -15.72 7.98
CA VAL A 185 13.37 -14.57 8.17
C VAL A 185 14.09 -13.44 8.91
N ALA A 186 14.87 -13.76 9.95
CA ALA A 186 15.66 -12.76 10.66
C ALA A 186 16.66 -12.03 9.73
N ILE A 187 17.35 -12.77 8.86
CA ILE A 187 18.24 -12.18 7.84
C ILE A 187 17.45 -11.27 6.88
N GLN A 188 16.33 -11.76 6.33
CA GLN A 188 15.51 -10.99 5.39
C GLN A 188 15.00 -9.70 6.02
N VAL A 189 14.45 -9.76 7.25
CA VAL A 189 13.95 -8.58 7.97
C VAL A 189 15.08 -7.61 8.29
N PHE A 190 16.27 -8.10 8.63
CA PHE A 190 17.43 -7.24 8.86
C PHE A 190 17.80 -6.45 7.60
N LEU A 191 17.86 -7.13 6.45
CA LEU A 191 18.20 -6.52 5.16
C LEU A 191 17.14 -5.49 4.72
N ASP A 192 15.86 -5.82 4.87
CA ASP A 192 14.73 -4.92 4.62
C ASP A 192 14.84 -3.64 5.47
N ARG A 193 15.08 -3.76 6.78
CA ARG A 193 15.33 -2.61 7.67
C ARG A 193 16.57 -1.80 7.30
N ALA A 194 17.61 -2.45 6.80
CA ALA A 194 18.83 -1.78 6.38
C ALA A 194 18.63 -0.96 5.09
N GLY A 195 17.56 -1.16 4.32
CA GLY A 195 17.32 -0.48 3.03
C GLY A 195 17.90 -1.23 1.84
N VAL A 196 18.26 -2.49 2.03
CA VAL A 196 18.72 -3.39 0.99
C VAL A 196 17.69 -4.50 0.87
N SER A 197 16.60 -4.20 0.18
CA SER A 197 15.40 -5.05 0.12
C SER A 197 15.78 -6.48 -0.30
N PRO A 198 15.35 -7.52 0.44
CA PRO A 198 15.43 -8.90 -0.01
C PRO A 198 14.32 -9.23 -1.03
N GLY A 199 13.46 -8.26 -1.36
CA GLY A 199 12.19 -8.46 -2.03
C GLY A 199 11.16 -8.99 -1.04
N VAL A 200 10.38 -9.97 -1.47
CA VAL A 200 9.37 -10.60 -0.62
C VAL A 200 10.01 -11.41 0.49
N ILE A 201 9.55 -11.21 1.73
CA ILE A 201 9.96 -12.00 2.88
C ILE A 201 9.13 -13.29 2.93
N ASP A 202 9.79 -14.41 2.62
CA ASP A 202 9.18 -15.74 2.47
C ASP A 202 9.86 -16.83 3.34
N GLY A 203 10.90 -16.46 4.09
CA GLY A 203 11.70 -17.37 4.90
C GLY A 203 12.62 -18.31 4.09
N HIS A 204 12.79 -18.08 2.79
CA HIS A 204 13.65 -18.88 1.93
C HIS A 204 14.93 -18.11 1.57
N MET A 205 16.07 -18.81 1.61
CA MET A 205 17.30 -18.25 1.09
C MET A 205 17.28 -18.36 -0.44
N GLY A 206 17.35 -17.21 -1.11
CA GLY A 206 17.31 -17.12 -2.57
C GLY A 206 18.32 -16.13 -3.13
N SER A 207 18.31 -15.98 -4.45
CA SER A 207 19.20 -15.06 -5.16
C SER A 207 18.99 -13.61 -4.73
N ASN A 208 17.76 -13.16 -4.48
CA ASN A 208 17.48 -11.80 -4.00
C ASN A 208 18.09 -11.55 -2.61
N VAL A 209 17.99 -12.51 -1.69
CA VAL A 209 18.62 -12.39 -0.36
C VAL A 209 20.14 -12.33 -0.49
N THR A 210 20.73 -13.16 -1.36
CA THR A 210 22.18 -13.13 -1.62
C THR A 210 22.63 -11.77 -2.12
N LYS A 211 21.91 -11.20 -3.08
CA LYS A 211 22.16 -9.87 -3.64
C LYS A 211 21.99 -8.75 -2.62
N ALA A 212 20.98 -8.83 -1.76
CA ALA A 212 20.77 -7.88 -0.68
C ALA A 212 21.93 -7.89 0.33
N ILE A 213 22.51 -9.06 0.63
CA ILE A 213 23.71 -9.17 1.47
C ILE A 213 24.90 -8.46 0.84
N TYR A 214 25.12 -8.61 -0.47
CA TYR A 214 26.18 -7.87 -1.17
C TYR A 214 25.91 -6.37 -1.21
N ALA A 215 24.66 -5.96 -1.44
CA ALA A 215 24.28 -4.55 -1.38
C ALA A 215 24.48 -3.96 0.03
N TYR A 216 24.28 -4.73 1.10
CA TYR A 216 24.56 -4.31 2.47
C TYR A 216 26.04 -3.97 2.65
N GLU A 217 26.94 -4.84 2.17
CA GLU A 217 28.39 -4.62 2.22
C GLU A 217 28.80 -3.38 1.41
N GLN A 218 28.19 -3.16 0.24
CA GLN A 218 28.42 -1.95 -0.56
C GLN A 218 27.90 -0.68 0.12
N MET A 219 26.75 -0.76 0.81
CA MET A 219 26.12 0.37 1.46
C MET A 219 26.87 0.81 2.72
N THR A 220 27.34 -0.15 3.52
CA THR A 220 27.89 0.11 4.86
C THR A 220 29.40 -0.04 4.95
N GLY A 221 30.02 -0.76 4.01
CA GLY A 221 31.39 -1.24 4.11
C GLY A 221 31.55 -2.44 5.05
N GLU A 222 30.48 -2.91 5.69
CA GLU A 222 30.51 -4.03 6.63
C GLU A 222 30.10 -5.33 5.96
N LYS A 223 30.92 -6.36 6.14
CA LYS A 223 30.58 -7.70 5.67
C LYS A 223 29.63 -8.39 6.63
N LEU A 224 28.40 -8.62 6.20
CA LEU A 224 27.46 -9.44 6.94
C LEU A 224 27.84 -10.92 6.84
N ASP A 225 28.04 -11.59 7.98
CA ASP A 225 28.10 -13.06 8.02
C ASP A 225 26.70 -13.63 8.23
N PRO A 226 26.03 -14.15 7.19
CA PRO A 226 24.70 -14.73 7.32
C PRO A 226 24.67 -16.01 8.17
N ASN A 227 25.83 -16.59 8.51
CA ASN A 227 25.90 -17.72 9.43
C ASN A 227 25.97 -17.32 10.91
N ASN A 228 26.22 -16.05 11.22
CA ASN A 228 26.26 -15.56 12.59
C ASN A 228 24.89 -15.06 13.07
N THR A 229 24.03 -15.99 13.50
CA THR A 229 22.66 -15.67 13.95
C THR A 229 22.64 -14.68 15.12
N GLU A 230 23.57 -14.80 16.06
CA GLU A 230 23.62 -13.94 17.25
C GLU A 230 23.88 -12.48 16.88
N ALA A 231 24.84 -12.24 15.97
CA ALA A 231 25.11 -10.89 15.46
C ALA A 231 23.89 -10.28 14.74
N ILE A 232 23.20 -11.07 13.91
CA ILE A 232 21.98 -10.62 13.20
C ILE A 232 20.88 -10.26 14.20
N LEU A 233 20.65 -11.10 15.22
CA LEU A 233 19.63 -10.85 16.24
C LEU A 233 19.94 -9.61 17.08
N GLU A 234 21.22 -9.36 17.41
CA GLU A 234 21.60 -8.14 18.13
C GLU A 234 21.36 -6.89 17.26
N GLN A 235 21.70 -6.94 15.97
CA GLN A 235 21.40 -5.84 15.04
C GLN A 235 19.89 -5.60 14.87
N LEU A 236 19.09 -6.66 14.85
CA LEU A 236 17.63 -6.54 14.85
C LEU A 236 17.11 -5.88 16.12
N ARG A 237 17.67 -6.22 17.29
CA ARG A 237 17.32 -5.61 18.58
C ARG A 237 17.56 -4.09 18.56
N LEU A 238 18.66 -3.66 17.94
CA LEU A 238 19.00 -2.24 17.79
C LEU A 238 18.15 -1.52 16.74
N SER A 239 17.64 -2.23 15.72
CA SER A 239 16.93 -1.65 14.57
C SER A 239 15.40 -1.78 14.60
N GLY A 240 14.81 -2.21 15.72
CA GLY A 240 13.33 -2.31 15.86
C GLY A 240 12.82 -3.52 16.62
N GLY A 241 13.71 -4.32 17.22
CA GLY A 241 13.34 -5.49 18.01
C GLY A 241 13.24 -6.77 17.17
N LEU A 242 12.44 -7.73 17.66
CA LEU A 242 12.31 -9.04 17.02
C LEU A 242 11.88 -8.94 15.55
N PRO A 243 12.29 -9.88 14.70
CA PRO A 243 11.96 -9.87 13.27
C PRO A 243 10.48 -10.18 13.00
N VAL A 244 9.79 -10.81 13.96
CA VAL A 244 8.37 -11.13 13.91
C VAL A 244 7.68 -10.47 15.09
N THR A 245 6.52 -9.89 14.84
CA THR A 245 5.67 -9.25 15.85
C THR A 245 4.22 -9.71 15.72
N SER A 246 3.42 -9.47 16.76
CA SER A 246 1.97 -9.68 16.71
C SER A 246 1.28 -8.44 16.14
N TYR A 247 0.28 -8.66 15.29
CA TYR A 247 -0.59 -7.64 14.73
C TYR A 247 -2.06 -8.05 14.93
N THR A 248 -2.88 -7.09 15.36
CA THR A 248 -4.32 -7.29 15.51
C THR A 248 -5.02 -6.75 14.27
N ILE A 249 -5.71 -7.62 13.53
CA ILE A 249 -6.48 -7.23 12.34
C ILE A 249 -7.53 -6.20 12.75
N THR A 250 -7.49 -5.03 12.12
CA THR A 250 -8.42 -3.94 12.44
C THR A 250 -9.72 -4.09 11.66
N PRO A 251 -10.82 -3.43 12.10
CA PRO A 251 -12.03 -3.36 11.29
C PRO A 251 -11.81 -2.75 9.90
N ALA A 252 -10.86 -1.82 9.75
CA ALA A 252 -10.52 -1.23 8.46
C ALA A 252 -9.81 -2.26 7.55
N ASP A 253 -8.91 -3.07 8.11
CA ASP A 253 -8.27 -4.15 7.37
C ASP A 253 -9.30 -5.16 6.88
N ALA A 254 -10.26 -5.58 7.70
CA ALA A 254 -11.29 -6.51 7.25
C ALA A 254 -12.26 -5.89 6.21
N ALA A 255 -12.49 -4.58 6.27
CA ALA A 255 -13.45 -3.90 5.40
C ALA A 255 -12.92 -3.59 3.99
N GLY A 256 -11.60 -3.43 3.82
CA GLY A 256 -10.99 -3.13 2.52
C GLY A 256 -10.83 -1.63 2.24
N PRO A 257 -10.66 -1.24 0.96
CA PRO A 257 -11.39 -1.75 -0.20
C PRO A 257 -10.84 -3.05 -0.80
N TYR A 258 -11.75 -3.96 -1.15
CA TYR A 258 -11.45 -5.22 -1.84
C TYR A 258 -12.30 -5.43 -3.10
N VAL A 259 -11.76 -6.16 -4.07
CA VAL A 259 -12.48 -6.66 -5.23
C VAL A 259 -12.52 -8.17 -5.22
N ALA A 260 -13.60 -8.78 -5.71
CA ALA A 260 -13.79 -10.24 -5.62
C ALA A 260 -12.72 -11.03 -6.39
N ALA A 261 -12.26 -10.49 -7.53
CA ALA A 261 -11.19 -11.06 -8.33
C ALA A 261 -10.61 -9.98 -9.26
N ILE A 262 -9.38 -10.21 -9.73
CA ILE A 262 -8.76 -9.44 -10.81
C ILE A 262 -8.84 -10.28 -12.08
N PRO A 263 -9.69 -9.92 -13.07
CA PRO A 263 -9.75 -10.62 -14.34
C PRO A 263 -8.42 -10.57 -15.08
N GLU A 264 -8.11 -11.56 -15.92
CA GLU A 264 -6.93 -11.51 -16.77
C GLU A 264 -7.11 -10.53 -17.94
N ASP A 265 -8.30 -10.52 -18.54
CA ASP A 265 -8.64 -9.72 -19.71
C ASP A 265 -8.72 -8.22 -19.40
N TYR A 266 -8.10 -7.41 -20.26
CA TYR A 266 -7.96 -5.97 -20.02
C TYR A 266 -9.28 -5.22 -20.19
N SER A 267 -10.19 -5.68 -21.05
CA SER A 267 -11.52 -5.08 -21.16
C SER A 267 -12.32 -5.28 -19.88
N GLN A 268 -12.16 -6.44 -19.24
CA GLN A 268 -12.81 -6.72 -17.96
C GLN A 268 -12.16 -5.93 -16.81
N LYS A 269 -10.82 -5.83 -16.77
CA LYS A 269 -10.12 -4.96 -15.82
C LYS A 269 -10.59 -3.51 -15.90
N ALA A 270 -10.81 -2.98 -17.11
CA ALA A 270 -11.28 -1.62 -17.33
C ALA A 270 -12.71 -1.35 -16.81
N LEU A 271 -13.49 -2.40 -16.54
CA LEU A 271 -14.84 -2.29 -15.95
C LEU A 271 -14.84 -2.34 -14.42
N LEU A 272 -13.71 -2.68 -13.79
CA LEU A 272 -13.62 -2.69 -12.33
C LEU A 272 -13.69 -1.27 -11.76
N PRO A 273 -14.18 -1.10 -10.51
CA PRO A 273 -14.13 0.19 -9.84
C PRO A 273 -12.70 0.60 -9.46
N SER A 274 -11.83 -0.37 -9.18
CA SER A 274 -10.42 -0.19 -8.87
C SER A 274 -9.66 -1.51 -9.04
N MET A 275 -8.35 -1.44 -9.22
CA MET A 275 -7.47 -2.61 -9.15
C MET A 275 -7.01 -2.85 -7.71
N ALA A 276 -7.96 -2.89 -6.77
CA ALA A 276 -7.68 -3.08 -5.34
C ALA A 276 -7.16 -4.50 -5.03
N TYR A 277 -6.79 -4.74 -3.78
CA TYR A 277 -6.50 -6.08 -3.28
C TYR A 277 -7.74 -6.98 -3.38
N THR A 278 -7.52 -8.29 -3.46
CA THR A 278 -8.59 -9.30 -3.50
C THR A 278 -8.94 -9.85 -2.12
N SER A 279 -8.05 -9.68 -1.14
CA SER A 279 -8.28 -10.15 0.22
C SER A 279 -7.52 -9.37 1.27
N THR A 280 -7.95 -9.49 2.53
CA THR A 280 -7.21 -8.97 3.70
C THR A 280 -5.81 -9.57 3.80
N THR A 281 -5.65 -10.85 3.44
CA THR A 281 -4.36 -11.53 3.54
C THR A 281 -3.36 -10.97 2.54
N GLU A 282 -3.78 -10.75 1.29
CA GLU A 282 -2.96 -10.13 0.25
C GLU A 282 -2.54 -8.70 0.65
N MET A 283 -3.49 -7.90 1.14
CA MET A 283 -3.23 -6.54 1.59
C MET A 283 -2.23 -6.51 2.76
N LEU A 284 -2.40 -7.38 3.75
CA LEU A 284 -1.49 -7.47 4.90
C LEU A 284 -0.12 -7.99 4.48
N ALA A 285 -0.05 -8.96 3.55
CA ALA A 285 1.20 -9.45 3.02
C ALA A 285 1.99 -8.32 2.35
N GLU A 286 1.36 -7.55 1.47
CA GLU A 286 1.95 -6.36 0.85
C GLU A 286 2.37 -5.30 1.88
N ARG A 287 1.51 -5.00 2.87
CA ARG A 287 1.81 -4.02 3.95
C ARG A 287 3.05 -4.39 4.75
N PHE A 288 3.25 -5.67 5.03
CA PHE A 288 4.37 -6.16 5.83
C PHE A 288 5.51 -6.74 4.98
N HIS A 289 5.53 -6.51 3.66
CA HIS A 289 6.56 -6.99 2.73
C HIS A 289 6.71 -8.52 2.70
N MET A 290 5.63 -9.26 2.96
CA MET A 290 5.60 -10.71 3.06
C MET A 290 5.07 -11.39 1.81
N ASP A 291 5.44 -12.66 1.64
CA ASP A 291 4.73 -13.55 0.73
C ASP A 291 3.38 -13.92 1.35
N GLU A 292 2.30 -13.88 0.57
CA GLU A 292 0.96 -14.16 1.09
C GLU A 292 0.84 -15.61 1.59
N GLY A 293 1.45 -16.57 0.90
CA GLY A 293 1.50 -17.97 1.32
C GLY A 293 2.27 -18.13 2.62
N PHE A 294 3.41 -17.44 2.75
CA PHE A 294 4.19 -17.44 3.98
C PHE A 294 3.45 -16.79 5.16
N LEU A 295 2.72 -15.69 4.94
CA LEU A 295 1.88 -15.09 5.97
C LEU A 295 0.82 -16.07 6.49
N LYS A 296 0.19 -16.86 5.60
CA LYS A 296 -0.75 -17.92 5.99
C LYS A 296 -0.06 -19.04 6.76
N GLU A 297 1.12 -19.47 6.30
CA GLU A 297 1.92 -20.51 6.96
C GLU A 297 2.30 -20.14 8.39
N MET A 298 2.66 -18.88 8.63
CA MET A 298 2.99 -18.38 9.97
C MET A 298 1.80 -18.32 10.94
N ASN A 299 0.58 -18.37 10.40
CA ASN A 299 -0.68 -18.18 11.13
C ASN A 299 -1.67 -19.33 10.86
N PRO A 300 -1.30 -20.58 11.19
CA PRO A 300 -2.15 -21.73 10.91
C PRO A 300 -3.49 -21.58 11.64
N GLY A 301 -4.59 -21.68 10.88
CA GLY A 301 -5.95 -21.60 11.40
C GLY A 301 -6.45 -20.19 11.73
N ALA A 302 -5.69 -19.13 11.45
CA ALA A 302 -6.17 -17.76 11.62
C ALA A 302 -7.20 -17.39 10.53
N ASP A 303 -8.30 -16.76 10.95
CA ASP A 303 -9.25 -16.13 10.03
C ASP A 303 -8.87 -14.65 9.84
N PHE A 304 -8.31 -14.35 8.66
CA PHE A 304 -7.86 -13.01 8.29
C PHE A 304 -9.01 -12.03 8.01
N THR A 305 -10.25 -12.51 7.95
CA THR A 305 -11.43 -11.66 7.68
C THR A 305 -12.07 -11.11 8.96
N VAL A 306 -11.68 -11.62 10.13
CA VAL A 306 -12.27 -11.26 11.42
C VAL A 306 -11.46 -10.16 12.12
N PRO A 307 -12.04 -8.96 12.34
CA PRO A 307 -11.41 -7.94 13.17
C PRO A 307 -11.15 -8.43 14.59
N GLY A 308 -9.99 -8.09 15.15
CA GLY A 308 -9.56 -8.53 16.47
C GLY A 308 -8.75 -9.83 16.46
N THR A 309 -8.70 -10.57 15.34
CA THR A 309 -7.79 -11.71 15.18
C THR A 309 -6.35 -11.24 15.33
N ILE A 310 -5.59 -11.90 16.19
CA ILE A 310 -4.16 -11.63 16.39
C ILE A 310 -3.36 -12.59 15.51
N ILE A 311 -2.57 -12.04 14.62
CA ILE A 311 -1.68 -12.75 13.71
C ILE A 311 -0.22 -12.37 13.96
N LYS A 312 0.70 -13.25 13.58
CA LYS A 312 2.13 -12.99 13.50
C LYS A 312 2.45 -12.42 12.12
N VAL A 313 3.16 -11.30 12.09
CA VAL A 313 3.65 -10.66 10.86
C VAL A 313 5.13 -10.35 11.02
N VAL A 314 5.83 -10.17 9.91
CA VAL A 314 7.20 -9.65 9.99
C VAL A 314 7.16 -8.18 10.38
N ASN A 315 8.15 -7.79 11.18
CA ASN A 315 8.34 -6.42 11.62
C ASN A 315 9.26 -5.72 10.61
N ALA A 316 8.68 -5.38 9.45
CA ALA A 316 9.36 -4.74 8.32
C ALA A 316 9.95 -3.37 8.68
N GLY A 317 10.94 -2.95 7.90
CA GLY A 317 11.61 -1.67 8.02
C GLY A 317 10.72 -0.49 7.72
N GLN A 318 11.07 0.65 8.32
CA GLN A 318 10.52 1.93 7.88
C GLN A 318 11.12 2.29 6.52
N ALA A 319 10.27 2.82 5.65
CA ALA A 319 10.71 3.24 4.32
C ALA A 319 11.85 4.27 4.42
N LYS A 320 12.88 4.09 3.60
CA LYS A 320 13.98 5.05 3.46
C LYS A 320 13.45 6.40 2.99
N THR A 321 14.10 7.44 3.46
CA THR A 321 13.78 8.83 3.15
C THR A 321 15.04 9.55 2.72
N GLY A 322 14.89 10.62 1.95
CA GLY A 322 16.01 11.37 1.42
C GLY A 322 15.75 11.84 0.00
N THR A 323 16.81 12.29 -0.66
CA THR A 323 16.77 12.67 -2.08
C THR A 323 17.76 11.80 -2.85
N VAL A 324 17.24 11.04 -3.80
CA VAL A 324 18.03 10.27 -4.75
C VAL A 324 18.47 11.19 -5.89
N ALA A 325 19.77 11.20 -6.18
CA ALA A 325 20.35 11.96 -7.28
C ALA A 325 20.62 11.10 -8.51
N LYS A 326 20.85 9.79 -8.31
CA LYS A 326 21.13 8.83 -9.39
C LYS A 326 20.53 7.47 -9.07
N ILE A 327 19.98 6.83 -10.10
CA ILE A 327 19.53 5.45 -10.07
C ILE A 327 20.43 4.63 -11.00
N LEU A 328 20.91 3.48 -10.53
CA LEU A 328 21.61 2.49 -11.35
C LEU A 328 20.73 1.25 -11.48
N ALA A 329 20.36 0.91 -12.72
CA ALA A 329 19.61 -0.29 -13.07
C ALA A 329 20.59 -1.32 -13.64
N ASP A 330 20.97 -2.30 -12.82
CA ASP A 330 21.93 -3.35 -13.17
C ASP A 330 21.17 -4.59 -13.67
N LYS A 331 21.27 -4.85 -14.98
CA LYS A 331 20.53 -5.93 -15.65
C LYS A 331 21.08 -7.31 -15.29
N ALA A 332 22.40 -7.52 -15.28
CA ALA A 332 23.00 -8.77 -14.84
C ALA A 332 22.63 -9.11 -13.40
N LYS A 333 22.72 -8.15 -12.48
CA LYS A 333 22.36 -8.36 -11.08
C LYS A 333 20.85 -8.38 -10.87
N LYS A 334 20.05 -7.89 -11.82
CA LYS A 334 18.60 -7.72 -11.66
C LYS A 334 18.29 -6.91 -10.39
N GLN A 335 18.97 -5.76 -10.25
CA GLN A 335 18.84 -4.87 -9.10
C GLN A 335 18.77 -3.41 -9.53
N VAL A 336 18.10 -2.62 -8.70
CA VAL A 336 18.11 -1.16 -8.78
C VAL A 336 18.81 -0.61 -7.54
N PHE A 337 19.79 0.25 -7.73
CA PHE A 337 20.51 0.95 -6.68
C PHE A 337 20.20 2.44 -6.74
N ALA A 338 19.88 3.04 -5.61
CA ALA A 338 19.53 4.45 -5.49
C ALA A 338 20.63 5.18 -4.70
N TYR A 339 21.25 6.18 -5.32
CA TYR A 339 22.36 6.94 -4.75
C TYR A 339 21.96 8.39 -4.45
N ASP A 340 22.48 8.93 -3.37
CA ASP A 340 22.37 10.37 -3.05
C ASP A 340 23.34 11.22 -3.90
N ALA A 341 23.31 12.54 -3.68
CA ALA A 341 24.19 13.47 -4.40
C ALA A 341 25.68 13.36 -4.03
N ALA A 342 25.99 12.75 -2.87
CA ALA A 342 27.36 12.50 -2.43
C ALA A 342 27.90 11.15 -2.96
N GLY A 343 27.06 10.36 -3.64
CA GLY A 343 27.41 9.05 -4.16
C GLY A 343 27.26 7.91 -3.14
N ASN A 344 26.61 8.15 -2.01
CA ASN A 344 26.32 7.09 -1.04
C ASN A 344 25.12 6.27 -1.52
N LEU A 345 25.19 4.95 -1.35
CA LEU A 345 24.07 4.06 -1.61
C LEU A 345 23.00 4.25 -0.52
N VAL A 346 21.82 4.72 -0.91
CA VAL A 346 20.69 5.00 -0.01
C VAL A 346 19.78 3.78 0.12
N ALA A 347 19.53 3.10 -1.00
CA ALA A 347 18.70 1.91 -1.04
C ALA A 347 19.07 1.00 -2.22
N ALA A 348 18.84 -0.30 -2.06
CA ALA A 348 18.98 -1.28 -3.13
C ALA A 348 17.77 -2.21 -3.17
N TYR A 349 17.26 -2.47 -4.36
CA TYR A 349 16.04 -3.25 -4.58
C TYR A 349 16.29 -4.38 -5.57
N PRO A 350 15.75 -5.59 -5.35
CA PRO A 350 15.68 -6.58 -6.40
C PRO A 350 14.69 -6.10 -7.46
N ALA A 351 14.98 -6.41 -8.71
CA ALA A 351 14.19 -5.94 -9.83
C ALA A 351 13.98 -7.03 -10.87
N SER A 352 12.91 -6.93 -11.64
CA SER A 352 12.79 -7.63 -12.92
C SER A 352 12.99 -6.61 -14.03
N ILE A 353 14.14 -6.68 -14.68
CA ILE A 353 14.58 -5.79 -15.77
C ILE A 353 14.49 -6.55 -17.10
N GLY A 354 14.33 -5.83 -18.22
CA GLY A 354 13.97 -6.37 -19.54
C GLY A 354 14.78 -7.58 -19.99
N SER A 355 14.16 -8.46 -20.79
CA SER A 355 14.83 -9.64 -21.35
C SER A 355 15.78 -9.31 -22.50
N SER A 356 16.60 -10.28 -22.93
CA SER A 356 17.33 -10.20 -24.21
C SER A 356 16.38 -9.95 -25.39
N ASP A 357 15.17 -10.52 -25.33
CA ASP A 357 14.19 -10.48 -26.42
C ASP A 357 13.37 -9.18 -26.42
N THR A 358 13.33 -8.48 -25.27
CA THR A 358 12.71 -7.16 -25.10
C THR A 358 13.60 -6.29 -24.19
N PRO A 359 14.76 -5.85 -24.71
CA PRO A 359 15.78 -5.23 -23.89
C PRO A 359 15.29 -3.92 -23.28
N SER A 360 15.57 -3.75 -21.99
CA SER A 360 15.55 -2.43 -21.39
C SER A 360 16.53 -1.52 -22.13
N PRO A 361 16.32 -0.19 -22.10
CA PRO A 361 17.25 0.75 -22.69
C PRO A 361 18.68 0.53 -22.16
N SER A 362 19.68 0.91 -22.95
CA SER A 362 21.07 0.97 -22.50
C SER A 362 21.52 2.42 -22.36
N GLY A 363 22.47 2.66 -21.47
CA GLY A 363 23.03 3.98 -21.20
C GLY A 363 22.19 4.85 -20.26
N LEU A 364 22.33 6.16 -20.41
CA LEU A 364 21.74 7.15 -19.52
C LEU A 364 20.36 7.61 -20.02
N VAL A 365 19.39 7.60 -19.12
CA VAL A 365 18.07 8.23 -19.30
C VAL A 365 17.75 9.06 -18.07
N ASN A 366 16.69 9.85 -18.10
CA ASN A 366 16.27 10.63 -16.94
C ASN A 366 14.83 10.31 -16.56
N VAL A 367 14.50 10.51 -15.29
CA VAL A 367 13.12 10.48 -14.80
C VAL A 367 12.37 11.67 -15.37
N GLU A 368 11.29 11.43 -16.11
CA GLU A 368 10.43 12.50 -16.63
C GLU A 368 9.37 12.93 -15.62
N ARG A 369 8.69 11.95 -15.01
CA ARG A 369 7.62 12.18 -14.05
C ARG A 369 7.44 10.97 -13.13
N VAL A 370 6.88 11.24 -11.96
CA VAL A 370 6.49 10.21 -10.98
C VAL A 370 4.97 10.30 -10.81
N ALA A 371 4.29 9.17 -10.94
CA ALA A 371 2.85 9.05 -10.71
C ALA A 371 2.60 8.01 -9.60
N LEU A 372 1.96 8.45 -8.52
CA LEU A 372 1.53 7.58 -7.43
C LEU A 372 0.10 7.11 -7.69
N ASN A 373 -0.15 5.83 -7.44
CA ASN A 373 -1.40 5.13 -7.72
C ASN A 373 -1.98 5.44 -9.12
N PRO A 374 -1.20 5.23 -10.20
CA PRO A 374 -1.61 5.61 -11.55
C PRO A 374 -2.70 4.68 -12.10
N GLY A 375 -3.63 5.24 -12.88
CA GLY A 375 -4.41 4.43 -13.82
C GLY A 375 -3.52 3.96 -14.98
N TYR A 376 -3.99 2.98 -15.75
CA TYR A 376 -3.24 2.45 -16.90
C TYR A 376 -4.04 2.58 -18.20
N THR A 377 -3.53 3.37 -19.14
CA THR A 377 -4.08 3.46 -20.49
C THR A 377 -3.43 2.39 -21.36
N TYR A 378 -4.17 1.32 -21.62
CA TYR A 378 -3.81 0.30 -22.58
C TYR A 378 -4.12 0.77 -23.99
N ASN A 379 -3.14 0.71 -24.88
CA ASN A 379 -3.30 0.95 -26.31
C ASN A 379 -2.68 -0.22 -27.09
N PRO A 380 -3.48 -1.06 -27.78
CA PRO A 380 -2.98 -2.24 -28.47
C PRO A 380 -2.00 -1.93 -29.59
N LYS A 381 -2.03 -0.70 -30.15
CA LYS A 381 -1.11 -0.26 -31.19
C LYS A 381 0.27 0.15 -30.66
N ILE A 382 0.39 0.43 -29.37
CA ILE A 382 1.62 0.92 -28.72
C ILE A 382 2.19 -0.11 -27.76
N ASN A 383 1.33 -0.78 -26.99
CA ASN A 383 1.73 -1.76 -25.99
C ASN A 383 1.93 -3.14 -26.64
N PHE A 384 0.82 -3.85 -26.85
CA PHE A 384 0.70 -5.16 -27.47
C PHE A 384 -0.80 -5.48 -27.53
N GLN A 385 -1.22 -6.44 -28.37
CA GLN A 385 -2.60 -6.90 -28.41
C GLN A 385 -2.81 -8.02 -27.37
N GLN A 386 -3.48 -7.70 -26.26
CA GLN A 386 -3.93 -8.65 -25.25
C GLN A 386 -5.29 -9.24 -25.65
N GLY A 387 -5.32 -10.54 -25.97
CA GLY A 387 -6.53 -11.22 -26.39
C GLY A 387 -7.17 -10.56 -27.61
N ALA A 388 -8.50 -10.36 -27.56
CA ALA A 388 -9.25 -9.70 -28.62
C ALA A 388 -9.33 -8.16 -28.49
N ASN A 389 -8.54 -7.56 -27.60
CA ASN A 389 -8.64 -6.13 -27.30
C ASN A 389 -7.90 -5.26 -28.33
N ASP A 390 -8.66 -4.68 -29.26
CA ASP A 390 -8.20 -3.87 -30.40
C ASP A 390 -8.40 -2.35 -30.21
N ARG A 391 -8.96 -1.94 -29.07
CA ARG A 391 -9.25 -0.54 -28.71
C ARG A 391 -8.47 -0.08 -27.49
N ILE A 392 -8.39 1.25 -27.35
CA ILE A 392 -7.84 1.88 -26.14
C ILE A 392 -8.74 1.60 -24.95
N LEU A 393 -8.15 1.16 -23.84
CA LEU A 393 -8.83 0.87 -22.58
C LEU A 393 -8.18 1.66 -21.44
N ASN A 394 -8.99 2.16 -20.52
CA ASN A 394 -8.51 2.81 -19.30
C ASN A 394 -8.78 1.88 -18.12
N ILE A 395 -7.72 1.28 -17.61
CA ILE A 395 -7.76 0.42 -16.43
C ILE A 395 -7.63 1.31 -15.19
N PRO A 396 -8.51 1.17 -14.19
CA PRO A 396 -8.48 2.01 -13.00
C PRO A 396 -7.21 1.76 -12.17
N PRO A 397 -6.84 2.68 -11.27
CA PRO A 397 -5.67 2.54 -10.42
C PRO A 397 -5.85 1.47 -9.34
N GLY A 398 -4.73 1.00 -8.80
CA GLY A 398 -4.67 0.16 -7.61
C GLY A 398 -3.44 -0.76 -7.57
N PRO A 399 -3.16 -1.40 -6.43
CA PRO A 399 -1.99 -2.27 -6.23
C PRO A 399 -1.95 -3.45 -7.20
N ASN A 400 -3.11 -3.92 -7.67
CA ASN A 400 -3.22 -4.98 -8.66
C ASN A 400 -3.21 -4.49 -10.12
N GLY A 401 -2.96 -3.19 -10.33
CA GLY A 401 -2.88 -2.60 -11.66
C GLY A 401 -1.68 -3.10 -12.45
N PRO A 402 -1.67 -3.00 -13.80
CA PRO A 402 -0.55 -3.46 -14.63
C PRO A 402 0.83 -2.87 -14.27
N VAL A 403 0.84 -1.67 -13.67
CA VAL A 403 2.05 -0.97 -13.20
C VAL A 403 2.11 -0.83 -11.68
N GLY A 404 1.23 -1.53 -10.95
CA GLY A 404 1.14 -1.46 -9.49
C GLY A 404 0.82 -0.07 -8.94
N THR A 405 1.33 0.22 -7.74
CA THR A 405 1.04 1.47 -7.02
C THR A 405 1.85 2.68 -7.50
N VAL A 406 2.81 2.51 -8.40
CA VAL A 406 3.75 3.56 -8.80
C VAL A 406 4.15 3.42 -10.26
N TRP A 407 4.24 4.56 -10.96
CA TRP A 407 4.90 4.67 -12.25
C TRP A 407 5.91 5.83 -12.25
N ILE A 408 7.18 5.50 -12.40
CA ILE A 408 8.28 6.46 -12.63
C ILE A 408 8.60 6.41 -14.12
N ALA A 409 8.12 7.40 -14.89
CA ALA A 409 8.36 7.47 -16.33
C ALA A 409 9.81 7.85 -16.61
N LEU A 410 10.43 7.19 -17.57
CA LEU A 410 11.77 7.51 -18.05
C LEU A 410 11.69 8.28 -19.38
N SER A 411 12.77 8.97 -19.73
CA SER A 411 12.87 9.78 -20.95
C SER A 411 12.91 8.97 -22.25
N ARG A 412 12.93 7.63 -22.15
CA ARG A 412 12.67 6.72 -23.26
C ARG A 412 11.16 6.46 -23.29
N PRO A 413 10.44 6.81 -24.38
CA PRO A 413 9.01 6.58 -24.49
C PRO A 413 8.65 5.13 -24.15
N THR A 414 7.53 4.94 -23.45
CA THR A 414 6.99 3.64 -22.98
C THR A 414 7.79 2.88 -21.91
N TYR A 415 8.96 3.38 -21.49
CA TYR A 415 9.75 2.77 -20.41
C TYR A 415 9.57 3.46 -19.06
N GLY A 416 9.58 2.66 -18.00
CA GLY A 416 9.42 3.14 -16.63
C GLY A 416 9.99 2.20 -15.57
N ILE A 417 10.15 2.73 -14.36
CA ILE A 417 10.30 1.95 -13.12
C ILE A 417 8.93 1.91 -12.44
N HIS A 418 8.44 0.73 -12.09
CA HIS A 418 7.07 0.60 -11.59
C HIS A 418 6.88 -0.56 -10.60
N GLY A 419 5.76 -0.52 -9.88
CA GLY A 419 5.33 -1.59 -8.99
C GLY A 419 4.80 -2.81 -9.76
N THR A 420 4.26 -3.81 -9.05
CA THR A 420 3.75 -5.02 -9.69
C THR A 420 2.61 -5.62 -8.86
N PRO A 421 1.58 -6.22 -9.51
CA PRO A 421 0.60 -7.06 -8.81
C PRO A 421 1.20 -8.39 -8.30
N GLU A 422 2.41 -8.75 -8.76
CA GLU A 422 3.03 -10.05 -8.50
C GLU A 422 4.40 -9.90 -7.82
N PRO A 423 4.46 -9.44 -6.56
CA PRO A 423 5.72 -9.13 -5.89
C PRO A 423 6.64 -10.36 -5.78
N SER A 424 6.07 -11.56 -5.63
CA SER A 424 6.83 -12.81 -5.55
C SER A 424 7.56 -13.17 -6.86
N LYS A 425 7.27 -12.51 -8.00
CA LYS A 425 7.96 -12.77 -9.28
C LYS A 425 9.18 -11.87 -9.53
N ILE A 426 9.44 -10.89 -8.65
CA ILE A 426 10.55 -9.94 -8.78
C ILE A 426 11.91 -10.65 -8.69
N GLY A 427 12.78 -10.39 -9.66
CA GLY A 427 14.11 -11.03 -9.78
C GLY A 427 14.08 -12.48 -10.30
N ARG A 428 12.90 -13.09 -10.38
CA ARG A 428 12.68 -14.47 -10.85
C ARG A 428 12.22 -14.52 -12.31
N THR A 429 11.58 -13.47 -12.79
CA THR A 429 11.13 -13.32 -14.19
C THR A 429 11.82 -12.15 -14.90
N GLN A 430 11.77 -12.12 -16.22
CA GLN A 430 12.20 -10.99 -17.04
C GLN A 430 10.98 -10.14 -17.42
N SER A 431 11.15 -8.84 -17.64
CA SER A 431 10.06 -7.94 -18.06
C SER A 431 10.09 -7.69 -19.57
N HIS A 432 9.04 -7.06 -20.10
CA HIS A 432 8.97 -6.58 -21.48
C HIS A 432 9.67 -5.21 -21.66
N GLY A 433 10.85 -5.04 -21.05
CA GLY A 433 11.67 -3.83 -21.15
C GLY A 433 11.59 -2.83 -19.98
N CYS A 434 10.51 -2.79 -19.19
CA CYS A 434 10.41 -1.91 -18.00
C CYS A 434 11.15 -2.47 -16.77
N ILE A 435 11.40 -1.65 -15.75
CA ILE A 435 11.94 -2.13 -14.46
C ILE A 435 10.77 -2.35 -13.49
N ARG A 436 10.54 -3.60 -13.11
CA ARG A 436 9.54 -3.97 -12.10
C ARG A 436 10.17 -4.13 -10.73
N LEU A 437 9.56 -3.53 -9.73
CA LEU A 437 9.84 -3.68 -8.31
C LEU A 437 8.57 -4.15 -7.58
N THR A 438 8.70 -4.57 -6.33
CA THR A 438 7.52 -4.75 -5.47
C THR A 438 6.83 -3.39 -5.25
N ASN A 439 5.54 -3.38 -4.91
CA ASN A 439 4.80 -2.12 -4.75
C ASN A 439 5.40 -1.25 -3.62
N TRP A 440 5.87 -1.86 -2.52
CA TRP A 440 6.52 -1.14 -1.44
C TRP A 440 7.87 -0.54 -1.84
N ASP A 441 8.73 -1.29 -2.53
CA ASP A 441 10.04 -0.80 -3.00
C ASP A 441 9.86 0.32 -4.03
N ALA A 442 8.92 0.16 -4.98
CA ALA A 442 8.59 1.20 -5.95
C ALA A 442 8.07 2.47 -5.27
N THR A 443 7.22 2.32 -4.24
CA THR A 443 6.67 3.43 -3.46
C THR A 443 7.75 4.15 -2.66
N GLU A 444 8.69 3.42 -2.05
CA GLU A 444 9.83 4.00 -1.36
C GLU A 444 10.70 4.82 -2.34
N LEU A 445 11.12 4.22 -3.45
CA LEU A 445 11.94 4.88 -4.46
C LEU A 445 11.25 6.14 -5.01
N ALA A 446 9.96 6.06 -5.34
CA ALA A 446 9.19 7.19 -5.87
C ALA A 446 9.12 8.38 -4.91
N LYS A 447 9.14 8.14 -3.59
CA LYS A 447 9.15 9.22 -2.58
C LYS A 447 10.50 9.92 -2.47
N MET A 448 11.58 9.28 -2.91
CA MET A 448 12.94 9.84 -2.87
C MET A 448 13.39 10.45 -4.20
N VAL A 449 12.66 10.21 -5.30
CA VAL A 449 13.03 10.59 -6.67
C VAL A 449 12.22 11.80 -7.15
N LYS A 450 12.84 12.63 -8.00
CA LYS A 450 12.22 13.79 -8.66
C LYS A 450 12.45 13.75 -10.17
N PRO A 451 11.62 14.44 -10.98
CA PRO A 451 11.94 14.68 -12.38
C PRO A 451 13.36 15.22 -12.57
N GLY A 452 14.07 14.71 -13.57
CA GLY A 452 15.46 15.04 -13.88
C GLY A 452 16.51 14.12 -13.24
N VAL A 453 16.16 13.25 -12.29
CA VAL A 453 17.08 12.24 -11.74
C VAL A 453 17.59 11.34 -12.86
N THR A 454 18.90 11.14 -12.94
CA THR A 454 19.52 10.26 -13.93
C THR A 454 19.33 8.80 -13.56
N VAL A 455 18.97 7.99 -14.55
CA VAL A 455 18.89 6.53 -14.48
C VAL A 455 19.89 5.96 -15.46
N GLU A 456 20.85 5.20 -14.96
CA GLU A 456 21.88 4.53 -15.75
C GLU A 456 21.57 3.04 -15.83
N PHE A 457 21.45 2.53 -17.06
CA PHE A 457 21.34 1.09 -17.30
C PHE A 457 22.72 0.51 -17.58
N VAL A 458 23.08 -0.52 -16.81
CA VAL A 458 24.32 -1.28 -17.00
C VAL A 458 24.00 -2.76 -17.22
N ASP A 459 24.82 -3.42 -18.03
CA ASP A 459 24.62 -4.80 -18.47
C ASP A 459 25.30 -5.80 -17.54
#